data_AF-A0A9P5YNB0-F1
#
_entry.id   AF-A0A9P5YNB0-F1
#
_cell.length_a   1.000
_cell.length_b   1.000
_cell.length_c   1.000
_cell.angle_alpha   90.00
_cell.angle_beta   90.00
_cell.angle_gamma   90.00
#
_symmetry.space_group_name_H-M   'P 1'
#
loop_
_entity.id
_entity.type
_entity.pdbx_description
1 polymer ?
#
loop_
_entity_poly.entity_id
_entity_poly.type
_entity_poly.pdbx_seq_one_letter_code
_entity_poly.pdbx_strand_id
1 'polypeptide(L)'
;PVPIPNLNKKSRGRKVPFVADLTSSGGSTRSYVCVVPGCGKCFVRGEHLKRHVRSIHTHDKPHPCPYKGCDKSFSRRDNLGQHVRIHLQP
;
A
#
# COMPACT_ATOMS: atom_id res chain seq x y z
N PRO A 1 12.96 -1.14 -26.62
CA PRO A 1 12.46 0.01 -25.81
C PRO A 1 11.00 -0.23 -25.38
N VAL A 2 10.81 -0.72 -24.16
CA VAL A 2 9.47 -0.98 -23.61
C VAL A 2 8.82 0.34 -23.18
N PRO A 3 7.55 0.61 -23.54
CA PRO A 3 6.86 1.82 -23.10
C PRO A 3 6.69 1.78 -21.58
N ILE A 4 7.29 2.74 -20.87
CA ILE A 4 7.07 2.93 -19.44
C ILE A 4 5.64 3.47 -19.31
N PRO A 5 4.67 2.73 -18.74
CA PRO A 5 3.31 3.23 -18.65
C PRO A 5 3.32 4.45 -17.73
N ASN A 6 2.81 5.57 -18.25
CA ASN A 6 2.66 6.82 -17.52
C ASN A 6 1.83 6.55 -16.26
N LEU A 7 2.48 6.49 -15.11
CA LEU A 7 1.86 6.24 -13.82
C LEU A 7 1.13 7.51 -13.37
N ASN A 8 0.02 7.80 -14.05
CA ASN A 8 -0.82 8.94 -13.79
C ASN A 8 -1.31 8.87 -12.33
N LYS A 9 -0.96 9.88 -11.54
CA LYS A 9 -1.38 10.05 -10.15
C LYS A 9 -2.87 10.36 -10.14
N LYS A 10 -3.72 9.35 -10.05
CA LYS A 10 -5.12 9.51 -9.66
C LYS A 10 -5.37 8.73 -8.38
N SER A 11 -5.05 9.35 -7.26
CA SER A 11 -5.58 8.98 -5.94
C SER A 11 -7.08 9.28 -5.94
N ARG A 12 -7.88 8.39 -6.54
CA ARG A 12 -9.33 8.44 -6.40
C ARG A 12 -9.67 7.98 -4.99
N GLY A 13 -10.08 8.95 -4.16
CA GLY A 13 -10.61 8.71 -2.83
C GLY A 13 -11.77 7.72 -2.88
N ARG A 14 -11.81 6.80 -1.91
CA ARG A 14 -12.95 5.91 -1.70
C ARG A 14 -13.39 6.02 -0.25
N LYS A 15 -14.61 6.54 -0.07
CA LYS A 15 -15.34 6.65 1.20
C LYS A 15 -15.37 5.25 1.85
N VAL A 16 -14.80 5.11 3.04
CA VAL A 16 -14.99 3.92 3.88
C VAL A 16 -15.92 4.29 5.04
N PRO A 17 -16.76 3.36 5.52
CA PRO A 17 -17.81 3.67 6.46
C PRO A 17 -17.22 4.06 7.81
N PHE A 18 -17.82 5.11 8.35
CA PHE A 18 -17.59 5.72 9.64
C PHE A 18 -17.82 4.68 10.76
N VAL A 19 -16.78 4.31 11.52
CA VAL A 19 -16.94 3.70 12.84
C VAL A 19 -16.30 4.62 13.89
N ALA A 20 -17.15 5.15 14.75
CA ALA A 20 -16.82 5.86 15.99
C ALA A 20 -16.85 4.80 17.12
N ASP A 21 -16.21 4.85 18.27
CA ASP A 21 -15.54 5.85 19.10
C ASP A 21 -14.51 5.09 19.98
N LEU A 22 -13.62 5.79 20.68
CA LEU A 22 -13.29 5.53 22.11
C LEU A 22 -12.31 6.61 22.62
N THR A 23 -12.78 7.35 23.61
CA THR A 23 -12.27 8.63 24.15
C THR A 23 -11.18 8.43 25.20
N SER A 24 -10.14 9.28 25.21
CA SER A 24 -9.61 9.90 26.44
C SER A 24 -8.58 11.00 26.13
N SER A 25 -8.93 12.23 26.49
CA SER A 25 -8.10 13.44 26.67
C SER A 25 -7.16 13.88 25.53
N GLY A 26 -7.65 14.83 24.70
CA GLY A 26 -6.78 15.87 24.12
C GLY A 26 -6.27 15.73 22.68
N GLY A 27 -6.73 14.74 21.90
CA GLY A 27 -6.36 14.65 20.47
C GLY A 27 -7.04 13.50 19.74
N SER A 28 -8.24 13.73 19.23
CA SER A 28 -9.03 12.72 18.50
C SER A 28 -8.40 12.41 17.13
N THR A 29 -7.38 11.55 17.11
CA THR A 29 -6.91 10.92 15.89
C THR A 29 -7.60 9.57 15.75
N ARG A 30 -8.72 9.58 15.02
CA ARG A 30 -9.44 8.37 14.64
C ARG A 30 -8.47 7.40 13.96
N SER A 31 -8.17 6.28 14.62
CA SER A 31 -7.16 5.32 14.18
C SER A 31 -7.81 4.01 13.71
N TYR A 32 -7.21 3.42 12.68
CA TYR A 32 -7.61 2.23 11.98
C TYR A 32 -6.76 1.06 12.46
N VAL A 33 -7.38 0.11 13.15
CA VAL A 33 -6.71 -1.05 13.73
C VAL A 33 -6.70 -2.24 12.77
N CYS A 34 -5.62 -3.00 12.78
CA CYS A 34 -5.51 -4.22 11.99
C CYS A 34 -6.41 -5.29 12.56
N VAL A 35 -7.33 -5.78 11.72
CA VAL A 35 -8.30 -6.82 12.07
C VAL A 35 -7.70 -8.22 12.15
N VAL A 36 -6.41 -8.37 11.79
CA VAL A 36 -5.74 -9.66 11.79
C VAL A 36 -5.35 -10.05 13.23
N PRO A 37 -5.78 -11.23 13.71
CA PRO A 37 -5.46 -11.70 15.06
C PRO A 37 -3.94 -11.83 15.21
N GLY A 38 -3.39 -11.25 16.28
CA GLY A 38 -1.95 -11.27 16.59
C GLY A 38 -1.12 -10.15 15.96
N CYS A 39 -1.69 -9.26 15.13
CA CYS A 39 -0.92 -8.16 14.54
C CYS A 39 -0.84 -6.92 15.45
N GLY A 40 -1.95 -6.53 16.08
CA GLY A 40 -2.01 -5.40 17.04
C GLY A 40 -1.68 -4.01 16.47
N LYS A 41 -1.41 -3.87 15.17
CA LYS A 41 -0.99 -2.60 14.55
C LYS A 41 -2.16 -1.66 14.32
N CYS A 42 -1.96 -0.38 14.63
CA CYS A 42 -2.92 0.69 14.37
C CYS A 42 -2.32 1.79 13.50
N PHE A 43 -3.17 2.47 12.73
CA PHE A 43 -2.75 3.52 11.80
C PHE A 43 -3.70 4.71 11.86
N VAL A 44 -3.19 5.94 11.79
CA VAL A 44 -4.03 7.15 11.76
C VAL A 44 -4.91 7.22 10.51
N ARG A 45 -4.55 6.51 9.43
CA ARG A 45 -5.29 6.52 8.15
C ARG A 45 -5.64 5.11 7.70
N GLY A 46 -6.87 4.95 7.19
CA GLY A 46 -7.35 3.66 6.69
C GLY A 46 -6.62 3.18 5.43
N GLU A 47 -6.09 4.11 4.63
CA GLU A 47 -5.23 3.78 3.49
C GLU A 47 -3.94 3.07 3.93
N HIS A 48 -3.37 3.49 5.06
CA HIS A 48 -2.17 2.88 5.63
C HIS A 48 -2.49 1.49 6.19
N LEU A 49 -3.62 1.34 6.89
CA LEU A 49 -4.06 0.04 7.35
C LEU A 49 -4.29 -0.92 6.19
N LYS A 50 -5.05 -0.52 5.18
CA LYS A 50 -5.36 -1.37 4.02
C LYS A 50 -4.09 -1.78 3.28
N ARG A 51 -3.13 -0.87 3.13
CA ARG A 51 -1.81 -1.18 2.56
C ARG A 51 -1.07 -2.19 3.41
N HIS A 52 -1.02 -1.98 4.73
CA HIS A 52 -0.38 -2.89 5.68
C HIS A 52 -0.95 -4.30 5.57
N VAL A 53 -2.28 -4.45 5.59
CA VAL A 53 -2.95 -5.76 5.48
C VAL A 53 -2.58 -6.44 4.16
N ARG A 54 -2.67 -5.74 3.03
CA ARG A 54 -2.28 -6.31 1.74
C ARG A 54 -0.81 -6.74 1.68
N SER A 55 0.10 -5.90 2.16
CA SER A 55 1.53 -6.15 2.03
C SER A 55 2.07 -7.21 2.99
N ILE A 56 1.52 -7.27 4.21
CA ILE A 56 2.06 -8.11 5.29
C ILE A 56 1.25 -9.39 5.48
N HIS A 57 -0.07 -9.35 5.29
CA HIS A 57 -0.93 -10.49 5.60
C HIS A 57 -1.44 -11.20 4.34
N THR A 58 -1.79 -10.45 3.30
CA THR A 58 -2.23 -11.06 2.03
C THR A 58 -1.05 -11.46 1.14
N HIS A 59 0.14 -10.85 1.33
CA HIS A 59 1.27 -10.93 0.40
C HIS A 59 0.88 -10.65 -1.07
N ASP A 60 -0.23 -9.94 -1.26
CA ASP A 60 -0.76 -9.61 -2.56
C ASP A 60 0.13 -8.53 -3.18
N LYS A 61 0.76 -8.89 -4.29
CA LYS A 61 1.71 -8.06 -5.03
C LYS A 61 1.16 -7.84 -6.43
N PRO A 62 0.14 -6.95 -6.57
CA PRO A 62 -0.51 -6.70 -7.86
C PRO A 62 0.39 -5.99 -8.87
N HIS A 63 1.63 -5.66 -8.50
CA HIS A 63 2.58 -4.99 -9.37
C HIS A 63 3.79 -5.88 -9.64
N PRO A 64 3.68 -6.88 -10.54
CA PRO A 64 4.82 -7.64 -11.03
C PRO A 64 5.75 -6.75 -11.85
N CYS A 65 7.04 -7.09 -11.84
CA CYS A 65 8.02 -6.42 -12.68
C CYS A 65 7.70 -6.69 -14.16
N PRO A 66 7.67 -5.66 -15.01
CA PRO A 66 7.41 -5.83 -16.45
C PRO A 66 8.63 -6.40 -17.21
N TYR A 67 9.81 -6.48 -16.59
CA TYR A 67 11.01 -7.02 -17.22
C TYR A 67 10.94 -8.55 -17.32
N LYS A 68 11.17 -9.06 -18.53
CA LYS A 68 11.28 -10.51 -18.79
C LYS A 68 12.52 -11.07 -18.09
N GLY A 69 12.35 -12.16 -17.35
CA GLY A 69 13.40 -12.75 -16.50
C GLY A 69 13.46 -12.18 -15.07
N CYS A 70 12.55 -11.27 -14.70
CA CYS A 70 12.45 -10.74 -13.34
C CYS A 70 11.16 -11.18 -12.64
N ASP A 71 11.26 -12.13 -11.72
CA ASP A 71 10.12 -12.64 -10.93
C ASP A 71 9.75 -11.74 -9.73
N LYS A 72 10.29 -10.52 -9.67
CA LYS A 72 10.02 -9.62 -8.55
C LYS A 72 8.66 -8.96 -8.70
N SER A 73 7.85 -9.06 -7.66
CA SER A 73 6.54 -8.42 -7.57
C SER A 73 6.46 -7.54 -6.32
N PHE A 74 5.76 -6.42 -6.44
CA PHE A 74 5.68 -5.40 -5.40
C PHE A 74 4.23 -5.13 -5.03
N SER A 75 3.97 -4.92 -3.74
CA SER A 75 2.64 -4.47 -3.27
C SER A 75 2.40 -2.98 -3.52
N ARG A 76 3.43 -2.26 -3.97
CA ARG A 76 3.44 -0.81 -4.15
C ARG A 76 4.05 -0.43 -5.49
N ARG A 77 3.37 0.49 -6.16
CA ARG A 77 3.79 1.02 -7.47
C ARG A 77 5.07 1.86 -7.37
N ASP A 78 5.24 2.63 -6.31
CA ASP A 78 6.44 3.43 -6.07
C ASP A 78 7.68 2.55 -5.92
N ASN A 79 7.56 1.43 -5.20
CA ASN A 79 8.62 0.44 -5.08
C ASN A 79 8.93 -0.22 -6.43
N LEU A 80 7.91 -0.60 -7.21
CA LEU A 80 8.13 -1.09 -8.58
C LEU A 80 8.83 -0.04 -9.45
N GLY A 81 8.41 1.22 -9.36
CA GLY A 81 8.98 2.32 -10.13
C GLY A 81 10.44 2.63 -9.80
N GLN A 82 10.87 2.41 -8.55
CA GLN A 82 12.28 2.44 -8.17
C GLN A 82 13.02 1.20 -8.67
N HIS A 83 12.41 0.02 -8.51
CA HIS A 83 12.98 -1.24 -8.97
C HIS A 83 13.22 -1.26 -10.48
N VAL A 84 12.29 -0.79 -11.32
CA VAL A 84 12.52 -0.81 -12.78
C VAL A 84 13.74 0.00 -13.19
N ARG A 85 14.15 1.01 -12.42
CA ARG A 85 15.36 1.79 -12.72
C ARG A 85 16.63 0.96 -12.62
N ILE A 86 16.66 -0.07 -11.76
CA ILE A 86 17.83 -0.95 -11.67
C ILE A 86 18.00 -1.80 -12.93
N HIS A 87 16.93 -2.03 -13.70
CA HIS A 87 17.00 -2.72 -14.99
C HIS A 87 17.32 -1.79 -16.17
N LEU A 88 17.20 -0.48 -15.96
CA LEU A 88 17.55 0.54 -16.94
C LEU A 88 19.00 1.03 -16.78
N GLN A 89 19.67 0.65 -15.68
CA GLN A 89 21.09 0.93 -15.49
C GLN A 89 21.88 -0.28 -16.05
N PRO A 90 22.84 -0.05 -16.97
CA PRO A 90 23.71 -1.09 -17.50
C PRO A 90 24.72 -1.59 -16.48
#